data_AF-Q2BYV9-F1
#
_entry.id   AF-Q2BYV9-F1
#
_cell.length_a   1.000
_cell.length_b   1.000
_cell.length_c   1.000
_cell.angle_alpha   90.00
_cell.angle_beta   90.00
_cell.angle_gamma   90.00
#
_symmetry.space_group_name_H-M   'P 1'
#
loop_
_entity.id
_entity.type
_entity.pdbx_description
1 polymer ?
#
loop_
_entity_poly.entity_id
_entity_poly.type
_entity_poly.pdbx_seq_one_letter_code
_entity_poly.pdbx_strand_id
1 'polypeptide(L)' 'MSQEQINNPLHGLTLEKILVRLQEHYGWEGLDARIKINCFYSDPSIKSSLKFLRKTQWARDKVEALYIETFCK' A
#
# COMPACT_ATOMS: atom_id res chain seq x y z
N MET A 1 24.96 -2.64 17.02
CA MET A 1 24.09 -2.86 15.84
C MET A 1 22.87 -1.96 16.03
N SER A 2 23.04 -0.66 15.82
CA SER A 2 22.14 0.35 16.38
C SER A 2 21.51 1.17 15.25
N GLN A 3 20.24 0.87 15.01
CA GLN A 3 19.18 1.79 14.56
C GLN A 3 19.57 2.77 13.45
N GLU A 4 19.47 2.31 12.19
CA GLU A 4 19.48 3.19 11.01
C GLU A 4 18.17 4.00 10.93
N GLN A 5 18.21 5.15 11.60
CA GLN A 5 18.05 6.48 11.03
C GLN A 5 16.76 6.88 10.24
N ILE A 6 16.17 7.97 10.77
CA ILE A 6 15.61 9.15 10.08
C ILE A 6 14.09 9.16 9.82
N ASN A 7 13.37 9.56 10.87
CA ASN A 7 12.43 10.70 10.90
C ASN A 7 12.10 11.38 9.56
N ASN A 8 11.26 10.77 8.74
CA ASN A 8 10.35 11.47 7.81
C ASN A 8 9.25 10.50 7.34
N PRO A 9 8.10 10.43 8.03
CA PRO A 9 7.06 9.47 7.68
C PRO A 9 6.40 9.73 6.32
N LEU A 10 6.60 10.90 5.69
CA LEU A 10 5.93 11.29 4.43
C LEU A 10 6.83 11.92 3.36
N HIS A 11 8.13 12.13 3.59
CA HIS A 11 8.97 12.83 2.61
C HIS A 11 9.40 11.86 1.48
N GLY A 12 8.68 11.88 0.36
CA GLY A 12 8.97 11.03 -0.82
C GLY A 12 8.23 9.69 -0.85
N LEU A 13 7.13 9.55 -0.12
CA LEU A 13 6.28 8.35 -0.22
C LEU A 13 5.57 8.32 -1.58
N THR A 14 6.04 7.42 -2.44
CA THR A 14 5.35 7.06 -3.68
C THR A 14 4.22 6.08 -3.37
N LEU A 15 3.26 5.97 -4.30
CA LEU A 15 2.19 4.96 -4.23
C LEU A 15 2.76 3.53 -4.05
N GLU A 16 3.95 3.28 -4.61
CA GLU A 16 4.70 2.04 -4.42
C GLU A 16 5.02 1.82 -2.94
N LYS A 17 5.57 2.84 -2.29
CA LYS A 17 6.02 2.73 -0.90
C LYS A 17 4.85 2.62 0.06
N ILE A 18 3.76 3.34 -0.21
CA ILE A 18 2.48 3.20 0.51
C ILE A 18 1.99 1.74 0.42
N LEU A 19 1.93 1.19 -0.80
CA LEU A 19 1.46 -0.17 -1.02
C LEU A 19 2.37 -1.20 -0.34
N VAL A 20 3.70 -1.07 -0.48
CA VAL A 20 4.68 -1.96 0.17
C VAL A 20 4.46 -1.95 1.68
N ARG A 21 4.33 -0.78 2.30
CA ARG A 21 4.14 -0.65 3.76
C ARG A 21 2.83 -1.28 4.23
N LEU A 22 1.75 -1.07 3.48
CA LEU A 22 0.46 -1.70 3.76
C LEU A 22 0.51 -3.22 3.59
N GLN A 23 1.23 -3.69 2.57
CA GLN A 23 1.40 -5.12 2.30
C GLN A 23 2.29 -5.79 3.35
N GLU A 24 3.36 -5.13 3.82
CA GLU A 24 4.19 -5.61 4.93
C GLU A 24 3.39 -5.69 6.24
N HIS A 25 2.44 -4.77 6.46
CA HIS A 25 1.67 -4.71 7.69
C HIS A 25 0.45 -5.65 7.70
N TYR A 26 -0.30 -5.75 6.59
CA TYR A 26 -1.54 -6.52 6.50
C TYR A 26 -1.47 -7.77 5.63
N GLY A 27 -0.44 -7.90 4.79
CA GLY A 27 -0.41 -8.90 3.74
C GLY A 27 -1.40 -8.61 2.61
N TRP A 28 -1.32 -9.41 1.55
CA TRP A 28 -2.22 -9.29 0.40
C TRP A 28 -3.66 -9.65 0.73
N GLU A 29 -3.88 -10.65 1.60
CA GLU A 29 -5.22 -11.05 2.04
C GLU A 29 -5.92 -9.95 2.84
N GLY A 30 -5.19 -9.26 3.73
CA GLY A 30 -5.74 -8.14 4.50
C GLY A 30 -6.03 -6.90 3.63
N LEU A 31 -5.28 -6.73 2.54
CA LEU A 31 -5.58 -5.69 1.55
C LEU A 31 -6.78 -6.06 0.68
N ASP A 32 -6.89 -7.32 0.25
CA ASP A 32 -8.05 -7.80 -0.52
C ASP A 32 -9.34 -7.72 0.30
N ALA A 33 -9.30 -8.09 1.58
CA ALA A 33 -10.47 -7.97 2.46
C ALA A 33 -11.04 -6.54 2.54
N ARG A 34 -10.17 -5.52 2.46
CA ARG A 34 -10.54 -4.10 2.58
C ARG A 34 -10.85 -3.43 1.25
N ILE A 35 -10.01 -3.66 0.24
CA ILE A 35 -10.08 -2.96 -1.04
C ILE A 35 -10.85 -3.80 -2.07
N LYS A 36 -11.04 -5.11 -1.83
CA LYS A 36 -11.76 -6.11 -2.64
C LYS A 36 -11.42 -5.97 -4.12
N ILE A 37 -10.13 -6.06 -4.43
CA ILE A 37 -9.64 -6.00 -5.81
C ILE A 37 -8.95 -7.31 -6.17
N ASN A 38 -9.38 -7.88 -7.29
CA ASN A 38 -8.84 -9.14 -7.78
C ASN A 38 -7.31 -9.11 -8.04
N CYS A 39 -6.73 -7.91 -8.16
CA CYS A 39 -5.29 -7.72 -8.29
C CYS A 39 -4.49 -8.29 -7.11
N PHE A 40 -5.03 -8.24 -5.89
CA PHE A 40 -4.36 -8.76 -4.70
C PHE A 40 -4.57 -10.27 -4.51
N TYR A 41 -5.53 -10.86 -5.21
CA TYR A 41 -5.83 -12.29 -5.16
C TYR A 41 -5.14 -13.09 -6.27
N SER A 42 -5.22 -12.64 -7.52
CA SER A 42 -4.69 -13.41 -8.67
C SER A 42 -3.20 -13.20 -8.93
N ASP A 43 -2.67 -11.98 -8.72
CA ASP A 43 -1.28 -11.66 -9.03
C ASP A 43 -0.71 -10.67 -7.99
N PRO A 44 -0.57 -11.12 -6.72
CA PRO A 44 -0.15 -10.29 -5.59
C PRO A 44 1.31 -9.84 -5.74
N SER A 45 1.51 -8.79 -6.51
CA SER A 45 2.81 -8.19 -6.80
C SER A 45 2.70 -6.68 -6.78
N ILE A 46 3.72 -6.02 -6.21
CA ILE A 46 3.79 -4.56 -6.12
C ILE A 46 3.69 -3.91 -7.50
N LYS A 47 4.46 -4.39 -8.48
CA LYS A 47 4.44 -3.85 -9.86
C LYS A 47 3.08 -4.03 -10.55
N SER A 48 2.44 -5.19 -10.39
CA SER A 48 1.12 -5.49 -10.98
C SER A 48 0.04 -4.60 -10.35
N SER A 49 0.06 -4.52 -9.02
CA SER A 49 -0.81 -3.65 -8.24
C SER A 49 -0.65 -2.19 -8.63
N LEU A 50 0.57 -1.66 -8.76
CA LEU A 50 0.79 -0.29 -9.20
C LEU A 50 0.26 -0.02 -10.61
N LYS A 51 0.46 -0.96 -11.53
CA LYS A 51 -0.10 -0.85 -12.89
C LYS A 51 -1.64 -0.82 -12.85
N PHE A 52 -2.25 -1.58 -11.96
CA PHE A 52 -3.69 -1.57 -11.72
C PHE A 52 -4.16 -0.26 -11.09
N LEU A 53 -3.53 0.18 -10.00
CA LEU A 53 -3.86 1.41 -9.28
C LEU A 53 -3.70 2.67 -10.16
N ARG A 54 -2.77 2.66 -11.13
CA ARG A 54 -2.65 3.73 -12.15
C ARG A 54 -3.81 3.76 -13.14
N LYS A 55 -4.44 2.61 -13.43
CA LYS A 55 -5.62 2.52 -14.31
C LYS A 55 -6.92 2.75 -13.55
N THR A 56 -6.94 2.39 -12.27
CA THR A 56 -8.15 2.34 -11.43
C THR A 56 -8.01 3.33 -10.29
N GLN A 57 -8.38 4.59 -10.56
CA GLN A 57 -8.19 5.71 -9.63
C GLN A 57 -8.87 5.47 -8.27
N TRP A 58 -10.13 5.02 -8.24
CA TRP A 58 -10.85 4.74 -6.98
C TRP A 58 -10.14 3.72 -6.08
N ALA A 59 -9.41 2.75 -6.66
CA ALA A 59 -8.68 1.75 -5.89
C ALA A 59 -7.42 2.37 -5.27
N ARG A 60 -6.78 3.29 -5.99
CA ARG A 60 -5.68 4.10 -5.47
C ARG A 60 -6.15 4.95 -4.29
N ASP A 61 -7.27 5.66 -4.41
CA ASP A 61 -7.82 6.47 -3.32
C ASP A 61 -8.09 5.61 -2.07
N LYS A 62 -8.58 4.37 -2.23
CA LYS A 62 -8.76 3.42 -1.12
C LYS A 62 -7.44 2.98 -0.47
N VAL A 63 -6.41 2.71 -1.26
CA VAL A 63 -5.07 2.35 -0.74
C VAL A 63 -4.50 3.52 0.07
N GLU A 64 -4.60 4.74 -0.44
CA GLU A 64 -4.12 5.94 0.25
C GLU A 64 -4.92 6.20 1.54
N ALA A 65 -6.24 6.08 1.50
CA ALA A 65 -7.09 6.21 2.69
C ALA A 65 -6.75 5.16 3.77
N LEU A 66 -6.54 3.90 3.36
CA LEU A 66 -6.16 2.83 4.27
C LEU A 66 -4.80 3.09 4.93
N TYR A 67 -3.85 3.63 4.16
CA TYR A 67 -2.55 4.01 4.69
C TYR A 67 -2.66 5.07 5.80
N ILE A 68 -3.46 6.11 5.56
CA ILE A 68 -3.71 7.16 6.55
C ILE A 68 -4.36 6.56 7.80
N GLU A 69 -5.36 5.71 7.65
CA GLU A 69 -6.04 5.07 8.79
C GLU A 69 -5.12 4.17 9.61
N THR A 70 -4.11 3.57 8.98
CA THR A 70 -3.20 2.60 9.63
C THR A 70 -2.02 3.27 10.31
N PHE A 71 -1.41 4.27 9.66
CA PHE A 71 -0.14 4.86 10.09
C PHE A 71 -0.26 6.28 10.65
N CYS A 72 -1.38 6.97 10.42
CA CYS A 72 -1.59 8.37 10.82
C CYS A 72 -2.66 8.51 11.92
N LYS A 73 -3.01 7.42 12.59
CA LYS A 73 -4.02 7.36 13.65
C LYS A 73 -3.36 7.15 15.00
#